data_AF-A0A225DIP7-F1
#
_entry.id   AF-A0A225DIP7-F1
#
_cell.length_a   1.000
_cell.length_b   1.000
_cell.length_c   1.000
_cell.angle_alpha   90.00
_cell.angle_beta   90.00
_cell.angle_gamma   90.00
#
_symmetry.space_group_name_H-M   'P 1'
#
loop_
_entity.id
_entity.type
_entity.pdbx_description
1 polymer ?
#
loop_
_entity_poly.entity_id
_entity_poly.type
_entity_poly.pdbx_seq_one_letter_code
_entity_poly.pdbx_strand_id
1 'polypeptide(L)'
;MVRIKSNMVLKPTQRLADGSFVAKIYPSSYRRSQDRDGIVVRVIEYALDDPQRTGHEQPHRLMTNLLDAERYPALELVILYHERWEEELVFDEQKTHLDPRRAGKPAHFRSQTPVGVEQEVYALSLGHFTVRALMLESAQTVDLDVDRLSFTGCLRILQARLPERLSEK
;
A
#
# COMPACT_ATOMS: atom_id res chain seq x y z
N MET A 1 -2.12 -6.19 -10.33
CA MET A 1 -1.87 -4.81 -10.80
C MET A 1 -0.75 -4.20 -9.97
N VAL A 2 0.13 -3.41 -10.58
CA VAL A 2 1.31 -2.84 -9.90
C VAL A 2 1.55 -1.40 -10.34
N ARG A 3 1.98 -0.53 -9.43
CA ARG A 3 2.55 0.79 -9.80
C ARG A 3 3.95 0.59 -10.36
N ILE A 4 4.23 1.27 -11.47
CA ILE A 4 5.53 1.20 -12.16
C ILE A 4 6.20 2.57 -12.18
N LYS A 5 7.52 2.57 -12.35
CA LYS A 5 8.30 3.81 -12.46
C LYS A 5 7.97 4.53 -13.77
N SER A 6 7.95 5.86 -13.73
CA SER A 6 7.70 6.70 -14.90
C SER A 6 8.71 6.46 -16.03
N ASN A 7 9.97 6.16 -15.70
CA ASN A 7 11.03 5.89 -16.66
C ASN A 7 10.99 4.49 -17.31
N MET A 8 10.01 3.64 -16.96
CA MET A 8 9.87 2.33 -17.60
C MET A 8 9.40 2.50 -19.05
N VAL A 9 10.21 2.03 -19.99
CA VAL A 9 9.91 2.11 -21.43
C VAL A 9 8.74 1.17 -21.78
N LEU A 10 7.62 1.77 -22.15
CA LEU A 10 6.39 1.09 -22.58
C LEU A 10 5.91 1.74 -23.87
N LYS A 11 6.00 1.01 -24.98
CA LYS A 11 5.53 1.49 -26.28
C LYS A 11 4.05 1.08 -26.45
N PRO A 12 3.12 2.04 -26.63
CA PRO A 12 1.73 1.71 -26.88
C PRO A 12 1.58 0.93 -28.19
N THR A 13 0.96 -0.25 -28.13
CA THR A 13 0.56 -1.03 -29.31
C THR A 13 -0.89 -0.74 -29.71
N GLN A 14 -1.73 -0.39 -28.75
CA GLN A 14 -3.13 -0.02 -28.95
C GLN A 14 -3.59 0.93 -27.84
N ARG A 15 -4.30 2.00 -28.17
CA ARG A 15 -4.99 2.85 -27.18
C ARG A 15 -6.44 2.39 -27.02
N LEU A 16 -6.94 2.43 -25.78
CA LEU A 16 -8.30 2.02 -25.42
C LEU A 16 -9.17 3.27 -25.17
N ALA A 17 -10.49 3.09 -25.18
CA ALA A 17 -11.46 4.18 -25.13
C ALA A 17 -11.41 5.01 -23.82
N ASP A 18 -10.97 4.40 -22.73
CA ASP A 18 -10.86 5.03 -21.41
C ASP A 18 -9.50 5.72 -21.15
N GLY A 19 -8.73 5.96 -22.22
CA GLY A 19 -7.44 6.66 -22.16
C GLY A 19 -6.25 5.77 -21.81
N SER A 20 -6.48 4.55 -21.32
CA SER A 20 -5.42 3.56 -21.09
C SER A 20 -4.89 2.96 -22.41
N PHE A 21 -3.78 2.21 -22.35
CA PHE A 21 -3.21 1.59 -23.55
C PHE A 21 -2.59 0.22 -23.29
N VAL A 22 -2.59 -0.62 -24.31
CA VAL A 22 -1.91 -1.91 -24.33
C VAL A 22 -0.44 -1.70 -24.72
N ALA A 23 0.47 -2.39 -24.06
CA ALA A 23 1.89 -2.43 -24.34
C ALA A 23 2.45 -3.84 -24.09
N LYS A 24 3.73 -4.06 -24.43
CA LYS A 24 4.46 -5.27 -24.06
C LYS A 24 5.63 -4.95 -23.13
N ILE A 25 5.83 -5.80 -22.12
CA ILE A 25 7.05 -5.80 -21.31
C ILE A 25 7.95 -6.97 -21.72
N TYR A 26 9.26 -6.79 -21.53
CA TYR A 26 10.27 -7.75 -21.97
C TYR A 26 11.31 -7.95 -20.87
N PRO A 27 11.87 -9.16 -20.72
CA PRO A 27 12.96 -9.41 -19.78
C PRO A 27 14.23 -8.60 -20.03
N SER A 28 14.49 -8.20 -21.28
CA SER A 28 15.68 -7.43 -21.66
C SER A 28 15.45 -6.49 -22.85
N SER A 29 16.34 -5.52 -23.02
CA SER A 29 16.34 -4.59 -24.16
C SER A 29 16.55 -5.29 -25.50
N TYR A 30 17.39 -6.33 -25.54
CA TYR A 30 17.62 -7.16 -26.72
C TYR A 30 16.33 -7.90 -27.14
N ARG A 31 15.61 -8.52 -26.20
CA ARG A 31 14.33 -9.17 -26.53
C ARG A 31 13.27 -8.19 -27.00
N ARG A 32 13.26 -6.97 -26.43
CA ARG A 32 12.40 -5.88 -26.90
C ARG A 32 12.71 -5.48 -28.33
N SER A 33 13.99 -5.36 -28.72
CA SER A 33 14.36 -4.95 -30.07
C SER A 33 13.99 -6.00 -31.13
N GLN A 34 13.90 -7.27 -30.73
CA GLN A 34 13.47 -8.39 -31.57
C GLN A 34 11.96 -8.72 -31.47
N ASP A 35 11.19 -7.94 -30.69
CA ASP A 35 9.79 -8.25 -30.29
C ASP A 35 9.58 -9.73 -29.89
N ARG A 36 10.51 -10.29 -29.11
CA ARG A 36 10.51 -11.72 -28.77
C ARG A 36 10.14 -11.94 -27.30
N ASP A 37 9.23 -12.87 -27.06
CA ASP A 37 8.78 -13.30 -25.71
C ASP A 37 8.24 -12.13 -24.86
N GLY A 38 7.55 -11.18 -25.50
CA GLY A 38 6.94 -10.02 -24.83
C GLY A 38 5.62 -10.38 -24.14
N ILE A 39 5.45 -9.93 -22.90
CA ILE A 39 4.21 -10.12 -22.14
C ILE A 39 3.30 -8.92 -22.38
N VAL A 40 2.09 -9.18 -22.87
CA VAL A 40 1.07 -8.15 -23.11
C VAL A 40 0.52 -7.66 -21.76
N VAL A 41 0.49 -6.34 -21.61
CA VAL A 41 -0.01 -5.65 -20.43
C VAL A 41 -0.84 -4.45 -20.85
N ARG A 42 -1.71 -4.00 -19.97
CA ARG A 42 -2.38 -2.71 -20.07
C ARG A 42 -1.75 -1.73 -19.08
N VAL A 43 -1.60 -0.50 -19.54
CA VAL A 43 -0.99 0.61 -18.81
C VAL A 43 -2.03 1.71 -18.64
N ILE A 44 -2.20 2.16 -17.40
CA ILE A 44 -3.10 3.25 -17.03
C ILE A 44 -2.23 4.38 -16.50
N GLU A 45 -2.38 5.57 -17.07
CA GLU A 45 -1.66 6.77 -16.63
C GLU A 45 -2.68 7.74 -16.02
N TYR A 46 -2.37 8.28 -14.85
CA TYR A 46 -3.28 9.12 -14.08
C TYR A 46 -2.49 10.06 -13.16
N ALA A 47 -3.13 11.11 -12.66
CA ALA A 47 -2.59 11.97 -11.63
C ALA A 47 -3.55 11.99 -10.43
N LEU A 48 -3.02 12.22 -9.24
CA LEU A 48 -3.84 12.39 -8.04
C LEU A 48 -4.35 13.83 -7.98
N ASP A 49 -5.67 13.97 -7.82
CA ASP A 49 -6.37 15.25 -7.63
C ASP A 49 -6.78 15.42 -6.15
N ASP A 50 -5.82 15.17 -5.26
CA ASP A 50 -5.94 15.43 -3.82
C ASP A 50 -4.68 16.15 -3.33
N PRO A 51 -4.77 17.45 -2.99
CA PRO A 51 -3.64 18.25 -2.50
C PRO A 51 -3.00 17.71 -1.21
N GLN A 52 -3.71 16.88 -0.44
CA GLN A 52 -3.20 16.29 0.79
C GLN A 52 -2.40 15.02 0.53
N ARG A 53 -2.50 14.42 -0.67
CA ARG A 53 -1.78 13.20 -1.01
C ARG A 53 -0.39 13.49 -1.56
N THR A 54 0.57 12.68 -1.11
CA THR A 54 1.93 12.71 -1.66
C THR A 54 1.89 12.28 -3.13
N GLY A 55 2.37 13.14 -4.03
CA GLY A 55 2.29 12.90 -5.47
C GLY A 55 1.11 13.59 -6.17
N HIS A 56 0.42 14.52 -5.50
CA HIS A 56 -0.54 15.43 -6.14
C HIS A 56 -0.01 15.99 -7.47
N GLU A 57 -0.84 15.92 -8.52
CA GLU A 57 -0.52 16.34 -9.90
C GLU A 57 0.69 15.63 -10.56
N GLN A 58 1.32 14.66 -9.89
CA GLN A 58 2.41 13.90 -10.48
C GLN A 58 1.87 12.77 -11.34
N PRO A 59 2.50 12.47 -12.49
CA PRO A 59 2.07 11.36 -13.33
C PRO A 59 2.40 10.02 -12.67
N HIS A 60 1.36 9.24 -12.41
CA HIS A 60 1.42 7.87 -11.95
C HIS A 60 1.07 6.91 -13.08
N ARG A 61 1.60 5.68 -12.97
CA ARG A 61 1.40 4.63 -13.97
C ARG A 61 1.11 3.31 -13.29
N LEU A 62 -0.01 2.68 -13.63
CA LEU A 62 -0.35 1.31 -13.24
C LEU A 62 -0.18 0.37 -14.42
N MET A 63 0.24 -0.86 -14.11
CA MET A 63 0.33 -1.95 -15.06
C MET A 63 -0.53 -3.13 -14.60
N THR A 64 -1.31 -3.68 -15.52
CA THR A 64 -2.25 -4.77 -15.23
C THR A 64 -2.37 -5.74 -16.40
N ASN A 65 -2.80 -6.97 -16.11
CA ASN A 65 -3.20 -7.98 -17.10
C ASN A 65 -4.71 -7.97 -17.36
N LEU A 66 -5.46 -7.04 -16.76
CA LEU A 66 -6.87 -6.79 -17.04
C LEU A 66 -7.01 -5.94 -18.31
N LEU A 67 -7.01 -6.60 -19.48
CA LEU A 67 -6.89 -5.93 -20.78
C LEU A 67 -8.20 -5.33 -21.31
N ASP A 68 -9.35 -5.82 -20.83
CA ASP A 68 -10.67 -5.37 -21.25
C ASP A 68 -11.06 -4.06 -20.56
N ALA A 69 -11.16 -2.97 -21.34
CA ALA A 69 -11.48 -1.64 -20.81
C ALA A 69 -12.95 -1.44 -20.49
N GLU A 70 -13.86 -2.19 -21.12
CA GLU A 70 -15.29 -2.11 -20.82
C GLU A 70 -15.60 -2.87 -19.53
N ARG A 71 -14.97 -4.04 -19.35
CA ARG A 71 -15.14 -4.84 -18.13
C ARG A 71 -14.35 -4.34 -16.93
N TYR A 72 -13.20 -3.69 -17.17
CA TYR A 72 -12.32 -3.16 -16.13
C TYR A 72 -11.92 -1.71 -16.46
N PRO A 73 -12.79 -0.72 -16.15
CA PRO A 73 -12.51 0.69 -16.45
C PRO A 73 -11.28 1.21 -15.70
N ALA A 74 -10.48 2.05 -16.37
CA ALA A 74 -9.23 2.59 -15.81
C ALA A 74 -9.43 3.33 -14.49
N LEU A 75 -10.48 4.16 -14.38
CA LEU A 75 -10.77 4.94 -13.18
C LEU A 75 -11.06 4.04 -11.97
N GLU A 76 -11.88 3.01 -12.15
CA GLU A 76 -12.18 2.03 -11.08
C GLU A 76 -10.92 1.29 -10.63
N LEU A 77 -10.08 0.87 -11.59
CA LEU A 77 -8.81 0.23 -11.28
C LEU A 77 -7.85 1.16 -10.52
N VAL A 78 -7.83 2.45 -10.85
CA VAL A 78 -7.03 3.45 -10.11
C VAL A 78 -7.53 3.56 -8.68
N ILE A 79 -8.83 3.71 -8.46
CA ILE A 79 -9.43 3.80 -7.12
C ILE A 79 -9.10 2.54 -6.31
N LEU A 80 -9.42 1.35 -6.84
CA LEU A 80 -9.14 0.07 -6.17
C LEU A 80 -7.64 -0.16 -5.91
N TYR A 81 -6.76 0.33 -6.80
CA TYR A 81 -5.33 0.28 -6.57
C TYR A 81 -4.93 1.11 -5.35
N HIS A 82 -5.55 2.29 -5.18
CA HIS A 82 -5.29 3.17 -4.05
C HIS A 82 -5.83 2.61 -2.74
N GLU A 83 -7.02 2.02 -2.74
CA GLU A 83 -7.54 1.27 -1.59
C GLU A 83 -6.57 0.14 -1.19
N ARG A 84 -6.06 -0.62 -2.15
CA ARG A 84 -5.05 -1.66 -1.88
C ARG A 84 -3.73 -1.07 -1.38
N TRP A 85 -3.39 0.16 -1.75
CA TRP A 85 -2.15 0.78 -1.30
C TRP A 85 -2.16 1.02 0.22
N GLU A 86 -3.33 1.11 0.84
CA GLU A 86 -3.49 1.10 2.30
C GLU A 86 -2.95 -0.20 2.94
N GLU A 87 -2.92 -1.33 2.22
CA GLU A 87 -2.23 -2.55 2.70
C GLU A 87 -0.71 -2.36 2.80
N GLU A 88 -0.11 -1.54 1.92
CA GLU A 88 1.32 -1.21 2.05
C GLU A 88 1.58 -0.36 3.30
N LEU A 89 0.62 0.50 3.69
CA LEU A 89 0.67 1.24 4.96
C LEU A 89 0.57 0.30 6.16
N VAL A 90 -0.26 -0.75 6.12
CA VAL A 90 -0.30 -1.77 7.17
C VAL A 90 1.08 -2.41 7.41
N PHE A 91 1.82 -2.71 6.34
CA PHE A 91 3.18 -3.25 6.49
C PHE A 91 4.16 -2.23 7.09
N ASP A 92 4.06 -0.95 6.74
CA ASP A 92 4.88 0.10 7.33
C ASP A 92 4.54 0.33 8.82
N GLU A 93 3.25 0.34 9.15
CA GLU A 93 2.76 0.47 10.53
C GLU A 93 3.31 -0.62 11.44
N GLN A 94 3.30 -1.87 10.98
CA GLN A 94 3.86 -3.00 11.72
C GLN A 94 5.38 -2.94 11.82
N LYS A 95 6.08 -2.70 10.71
CA LYS A 95 7.55 -2.78 10.66
C LYS A 95 8.25 -1.56 11.24
N THR A 96 7.64 -0.39 11.12
CA THR A 96 8.27 0.89 11.41
C THR A 96 7.69 1.53 12.66
N HIS A 97 6.36 1.52 12.82
CA HIS A 97 5.68 2.31 13.86
C HIS A 97 5.41 1.54 15.16
N LEU A 98 5.02 0.27 15.07
CA LEU A 98 4.89 -0.61 16.24
C LEU A 98 6.23 -1.15 16.74
N ASP A 99 7.23 -1.14 15.86
CA ASP A 99 8.55 -1.68 16.12
C ASP A 99 9.68 -0.66 15.86
N PRO A 100 9.68 0.47 16.59
CA PRO A 100 10.64 1.52 16.34
C PRO A 100 12.07 1.04 16.62
N ARG A 101 13.00 1.40 15.72
CA ARG A 101 14.42 1.09 15.86
C ARG A 101 14.96 1.55 17.22
N ARG A 102 15.66 0.66 17.92
CA ARG A 102 16.33 0.96 19.20
C ARG A 102 17.83 1.09 18.98
N ALA A 103 18.45 2.09 19.60
CA ALA A 103 19.91 2.22 19.57
C ALA A 103 20.57 0.96 20.16
N GLY A 104 21.48 0.34 19.41
CA GLY A 104 22.25 -0.83 19.86
C GLY A 104 21.64 -2.21 19.58
N LYS A 105 20.48 -2.32 18.94
CA LYS A 105 19.94 -3.60 18.44
C LYS A 105 19.50 -3.49 16.97
N PRO A 106 20.19 -4.18 16.04
CA PRO A 106 19.81 -4.19 14.62
C PRO A 106 18.60 -5.11 14.34
N ALA A 107 18.34 -6.08 15.22
CA ALA A 107 17.19 -6.98 15.14
C ALA A 107 16.11 -6.58 16.14
N HIS A 108 14.89 -6.47 15.63
CA HIS A 108 13.74 -5.96 16.36
C HIS A 108 13.12 -6.95 17.35
N PHE A 109 13.25 -8.25 17.05
CA PHE A 109 12.77 -9.34 17.91
C PHE A 109 13.73 -9.59 19.08
N ARG A 110 13.15 -9.93 20.24
CA ARG A 110 13.88 -10.21 21.48
C ARG A 110 14.22 -11.69 21.62
N SER A 111 13.38 -12.58 21.10
CA SER A 111 13.58 -14.02 21.12
C SER A 111 14.81 -14.40 20.29
N GLN A 112 15.55 -15.38 20.80
CA GLN A 112 16.68 -16.01 20.12
C GLN A 112 16.33 -17.40 19.57
N THR A 113 15.05 -17.77 19.56
CA THR A 113 14.55 -19.03 18.98
C THR A 113 13.56 -18.74 17.85
N PRO A 114 13.53 -19.54 16.76
CA PRO A 114 12.59 -19.35 15.67
C PRO A 114 11.13 -19.28 16.13
N VAL A 115 10.72 -20.21 17.00
CA VAL A 115 9.35 -20.25 17.55
C VAL A 115 9.02 -18.98 18.34
N GLY A 116 9.94 -18.47 19.16
CA GLY A 116 9.67 -17.24 19.89
C GLY A 116 9.65 -16.00 18.99
N VAL A 117 10.42 -15.98 17.90
CA VAL A 117 10.32 -14.91 16.89
C VAL A 117 8.96 -14.94 16.20
N GLU A 118 8.44 -16.12 15.83
CA GLU A 118 7.09 -16.25 15.29
C GLU A 118 6.04 -15.73 16.27
N GLN A 119 6.15 -16.06 17.57
CA GLN A 119 5.25 -15.53 18.60
C GLN A 119 5.28 -14.01 18.69
N GLU A 120 6.48 -13.40 18.61
CA GLU A 120 6.60 -11.94 18.63
C GLU A 120 5.99 -11.29 17.39
N VAL A 121 6.13 -11.89 16.21
CA VAL A 121 5.45 -11.43 14.98
C VAL A 121 3.93 -11.47 15.14
N TYR A 122 3.37 -12.55 15.69
CA TYR A 122 1.94 -12.64 15.96
C TYR A 122 1.49 -11.62 17.01
N ALA A 123 2.27 -11.40 18.06
CA ALA A 123 1.96 -10.39 19.08
C ALA A 123 1.93 -8.97 18.50
N LEU A 124 2.89 -8.62 17.63
CA LEU A 124 2.87 -7.34 16.91
C LEU A 124 1.64 -7.21 16.01
N SER A 125 1.29 -8.27 15.29
CA SER A 125 0.10 -8.30 14.42
C SER A 125 -1.19 -8.09 15.23
N LEU A 126 -1.33 -8.74 16.38
CA LEU A 126 -2.48 -8.55 17.28
C LEU A 126 -2.54 -7.11 17.80
N GLY A 127 -1.40 -6.53 18.20
CA GLY A 127 -1.34 -5.13 18.61
C GLY A 127 -1.78 -4.18 17.50
N HIS A 128 -1.30 -4.41 16.27
CA HIS A 128 -1.71 -3.65 15.09
C HIS A 128 -3.23 -3.70 14.86
N PHE A 129 -3.81 -4.90 14.79
CA PHE A 129 -5.25 -5.07 14.55
C PHE A 129 -6.10 -4.50 15.68
N THR A 130 -5.62 -4.54 16.92
CA THR A 130 -6.31 -3.91 18.06
C THR A 130 -6.40 -2.40 17.88
N VAL A 131 -5.29 -1.74 17.48
CA VAL A 131 -5.30 -0.30 17.21
C VAL A 131 -6.21 0.03 16.03
N ARG A 132 -6.16 -0.74 14.93
CA ARG A 132 -7.03 -0.54 13.76
C ARG A 132 -8.51 -0.74 14.09
N ALA A 133 -8.86 -1.73 14.92
CA ALA A 133 -10.23 -1.93 15.37
C ALA A 133 -10.75 -0.72 16.17
N LEU A 134 -9.95 -0.21 17.11
CA LEU A 134 -10.31 0.99 17.89
C LEU A 134 -10.41 2.25 17.03
N MET A 135 -9.56 2.39 16.01
CA MET A 135 -9.67 3.47 15.02
C MET A 135 -10.99 3.39 14.27
N LEU A 136 -11.35 2.20 13.77
CA LEU A 136 -12.61 1.98 13.05
C LEU A 136 -13.82 2.30 13.93
N GLU A 137 -13.85 1.77 15.15
CA GLU A 137 -14.92 2.06 16.12
C GLU A 137 -15.03 3.57 16.39
N SER A 138 -13.90 4.25 16.57
CA SER A 138 -13.87 5.70 16.81
C SER A 138 -14.37 6.50 15.61
N ALA A 139 -13.94 6.14 14.40
CA ALA A 139 -14.34 6.79 13.16
C ALA A 139 -15.85 6.67 12.92
N GLN A 140 -16.42 5.49 13.19
CA GLN A 140 -17.87 5.23 13.07
C GLN A 140 -18.72 6.11 13.98
N THR A 141 -18.21 6.54 15.14
CA THR A 141 -18.98 7.42 16.06
C THR A 141 -19.27 8.81 15.46
N VAL A 142 -18.54 9.22 14.43
CA VAL A 142 -18.63 10.55 13.80
C VAL A 142 -18.80 10.48 12.28
N ASP A 143 -19.16 9.31 11.74
CA ASP A 143 -19.32 9.06 10.29
C ASP A 143 -18.11 9.52 9.46
N LEU A 144 -16.91 9.22 9.98
CA LEU A 144 -15.64 9.52 9.32
C LEU A 144 -15.11 8.25 8.65
N ASP A 145 -14.56 8.41 7.45
CA ASP A 145 -13.73 7.38 6.84
C ASP A 145 -12.50 7.08 7.72
N VAL A 146 -12.30 5.81 8.07
CA VAL A 146 -11.22 5.36 8.97
C VAL A 146 -9.83 5.69 8.42
N ASP A 147 -9.68 5.74 7.10
CA ASP A 147 -8.39 6.03 6.44
C ASP A 147 -7.97 7.49 6.60
N ARG A 148 -8.87 8.34 7.10
CA ARG A 148 -8.56 9.72 7.50
C ARG A 148 -7.93 9.81 8.89
N LEU A 149 -7.95 8.73 9.68
CA LEU A 149 -7.30 8.69 10.99
C LEU A 149 -5.84 8.28 10.86
N SER A 150 -4.96 9.06 11.51
CA SER A 150 -3.54 8.71 11.57
C SER A 150 -3.30 7.55 12.54
N PHE A 151 -2.84 6.41 12.03
CA PHE A 151 -2.46 5.26 12.87
C PHE A 151 -1.47 5.63 13.97
N THR A 152 -0.40 6.36 13.63
CA THR A 152 0.61 6.78 14.62
C THR A 152 0.05 7.75 15.65
N GLY A 153 -0.88 8.63 15.25
CA GLY A 153 -1.61 9.50 16.16
C GLY A 153 -2.44 8.70 17.17
N CYS A 154 -3.25 7.75 16.67
CA CYS A 154 -4.08 6.86 17.48
C CYS A 154 -3.23 5.98 18.42
N LEU A 155 -2.13 5.41 17.92
CA LEU A 155 -1.20 4.61 18.73
C LEU A 155 -0.62 5.43 19.89
N ARG A 156 -0.19 6.68 19.66
CA ARG A 156 0.34 7.56 20.70
C ARG A 156 -0.71 7.91 21.74
N ILE A 157 -1.95 8.16 21.33
CA ILE A 157 -3.07 8.39 22.24
C ILE A 157 -3.30 7.18 23.13
N LEU A 158 -3.35 5.97 22.54
CA LEU A 158 -3.51 4.73 23.29
C LEU A 158 -2.36 4.51 24.28
N GLN A 159 -1.11 4.70 23.84
CA GLN A 159 0.06 4.58 24.72
C GLN A 159 0.03 5.56 25.89
N ALA A 160 -0.48 6.78 25.70
CA ALA A 160 -0.60 7.79 26.75
C ALA A 160 -1.75 7.48 27.73
N ARG A 161 -2.86 6.93 27.25
CA ARG A 161 -4.10 6.74 28.05
C ARG A 161 -4.26 5.36 28.66
N LEU A 162 -3.64 4.32 28.09
CA LEU A 162 -3.68 2.96 28.63
C LEU A 162 -3.23 2.86 30.09
N PRO A 163 -2.14 3.52 30.53
CA PRO A 163 -1.73 3.46 31.94
C PRO A 163 -2.81 3.95 32.91
N GLU A 164 -3.51 5.03 32.56
CA GLU A 164 -4.59 5.62 33.38
C GLU A 164 -5.71 4.60 33.63
N ARG A 165 -6.10 3.85 32.60
CA ARG A 165 -7.14 2.82 32.67
C ARG A 165 -6.74 1.56 33.43
N LEU A 166 -5.44 1.24 33.45
CA LEU A 166 -4.92 0.09 34.20
C LEU A 166 -4.71 0.40 35.69
N SER A 167 -4.55 1.67 36.05
CA SER A 167 -4.47 2.12 37.46
C SER A 167 -5.82 2.29 38.16
N GLU A 168 -6.94 2.25 37.42
CA GLU A 168 -8.30 2.36 37.96
C GLU A 168 -8.92 0.99 38.34
N LYS A 169 -8.14 -0.10 38.29
CA LYS A 169 -8.52 -1.44 38.77
C LYS A 169 -7.67 -1.83 39.98
#